data_AF-A0A7V0QTB1-F1
#
_entry.id   AF-A0A7V0QTB1-F1
#
_cell.length_a   1.000
_cell.length_b   1.000
_cell.length_c   1.000
_cell.angle_alpha   90.00
_cell.angle_beta   90.00
_cell.angle_gamma   90.00
#
_symmetry.space_group_name_H-M   'P 1'
#
loop_
_entity.id
_entity.type
_entity.pdbx_description
1 polymer ?
#
loop_
_entity_poly.entity_id
_entity_poly.type
_entity_poly.pdbx_seq_one_letter_code
_entity_poly.pdbx_strand_id
1 'polypeptide(L)'
;MENKKASLTINDLREWIERYKKDLLDIETIEGNKVVEVLTLRDEINDLVQKLEQKGIDLSVERSKLDSLDHLIKDKKEIVWKKLKRSIDPSRYRKEKSISPEKWWWYLDNLIKEEKRQYRNKWIKRVVMGAAVIAALYVIFTYIIPKPPPYVACIEKANELLEDGKLNLALEIYKKAISVDPKQGSAYLMAGVIYEFLGEKEKAA
;
A
#
# COMPACT_ATOMS: atom_id res chain seq x y z
N MET A 1 25.67 -16.41 54.56
CA MET A 1 25.04 -15.77 53.38
C MET A 1 24.67 -16.83 52.34
N GLU A 2 23.90 -17.83 52.78
CA GLU A 2 23.48 -18.99 51.99
C GLU A 2 22.06 -19.38 52.47
N ASN A 3 21.01 -18.95 51.76
CA ASN A 3 19.63 -19.50 51.75
C ASN A 3 18.58 -18.46 51.27
N LYS A 4 18.75 -17.93 50.06
CA LYS A 4 17.65 -17.25 49.34
C LYS A 4 17.43 -17.75 47.91
N LYS A 5 18.08 -18.84 47.51
CA LYS A 5 17.62 -19.70 46.42
C LYS A 5 16.70 -20.78 46.99
N ALA A 6 15.66 -20.34 47.71
CA ALA A 6 14.51 -21.20 47.94
C ALA A 6 14.07 -21.69 46.56
N SER A 7 13.86 -22.99 46.42
CA SER A 7 13.49 -23.63 45.16
C SER A 7 12.35 -22.86 44.50
N LEU A 8 12.63 -22.12 43.44
CA LEU A 8 11.61 -21.40 42.67
C LEU A 8 10.44 -22.35 42.38
N THR A 9 9.27 -21.96 42.85
CA THR A 9 8.05 -22.77 42.92
C THR A 9 7.07 -22.36 41.82
N ILE A 10 6.02 -23.17 41.64
CA ILE A 10 4.86 -22.83 40.79
C ILE A 10 4.18 -21.53 41.26
N ASN A 11 4.20 -21.22 42.56
CA ASN A 11 3.61 -19.99 43.06
C ASN A 11 4.39 -18.76 42.61
N ASP A 12 5.73 -18.85 42.58
CA ASP A 12 6.58 -17.78 42.05
C ASP A 12 6.29 -17.55 40.55
N LEU A 13 6.11 -18.65 39.78
CA LEU A 13 5.69 -18.56 38.37
C LEU A 13 4.38 -17.79 38.22
N ARG A 14 3.37 -18.12 39.03
CA ARG A 14 2.05 -17.50 38.98
C ARG A 14 2.13 -16.01 39.32
N GLU A 15 2.89 -15.65 40.34
CA GLU A 15 3.11 -14.26 40.72
C GLU A 15 3.77 -13.47 39.58
N TRP A 16 4.78 -14.06 38.94
CA TRP A 16 5.46 -13.43 37.81
C TRP A 16 4.54 -13.28 36.59
N ILE A 17 3.68 -14.26 36.31
CA ILE A 17 2.67 -14.18 35.25
C ILE A 17 1.67 -13.05 35.52
N GLU A 18 1.16 -12.92 36.73
CA GLU A 18 0.21 -11.85 37.06
C GLU A 18 0.86 -10.46 37.01
N ARG A 19 2.11 -10.34 37.48
CA ARG A 19 2.89 -9.10 37.33
C ARG A 19 3.10 -8.76 35.86
N TYR A 20 3.52 -9.73 35.07
CA TYR A 20 3.75 -9.58 33.64
C TYR A 20 2.47 -9.15 32.90
N LYS A 21 1.33 -9.76 33.24
CA LYS A 21 0.01 -9.37 32.72
C LYS A 21 -0.30 -7.91 33.02
N LYS A 22 -0.08 -7.46 34.26
CA LYS A 22 -0.33 -6.06 34.66
C LYS A 22 0.53 -5.11 33.82
N ASP A 23 1.83 -5.39 33.73
CA ASP A 23 2.75 -4.54 32.98
C ASP A 23 2.43 -4.53 31.46
N LEU A 24 1.92 -5.64 30.91
CA LEU A 24 1.45 -5.70 29.52
C LEU A 24 0.18 -4.91 29.26
N LEU A 25 -0.76 -4.87 30.21
CA LEU A 25 -1.98 -4.07 30.06
C LEU A 25 -1.66 -2.58 30.02
N ASP A 26 -0.69 -2.15 30.82
CA ASP A 26 -0.22 -0.76 30.89
C ASP A 26 0.85 -0.42 29.82
N ILE A 27 1.16 -1.32 28.88
CA ILE A 27 2.28 -1.14 27.94
C ILE A 27 2.16 0.11 27.04
N GLU A 28 0.94 0.60 26.85
CA GLU A 28 0.66 1.83 26.10
C GLU A 28 1.04 3.09 26.88
N THR A 29 0.83 3.08 28.19
CA THR A 29 1.11 4.21 29.10
C THR A 29 2.55 4.18 29.61
N ILE A 30 3.17 3.00 29.63
CA ILE A 30 4.54 2.81 30.09
C ILE A 30 5.55 3.54 29.18
N GLU A 31 6.40 4.36 29.79
CA GLU A 31 7.48 5.11 29.13
C GLU A 31 8.87 4.62 29.56
N GLY A 32 9.88 4.92 28.74
CA GLY A 32 11.29 4.62 29.03
C GLY A 32 11.67 3.14 28.92
N ASN A 33 12.58 2.70 29.79
CA ASN A 33 13.20 1.37 29.74
C ASN A 33 12.30 0.24 30.28
N LYS A 34 11.12 0.54 30.83
CA LYS A 34 10.20 -0.48 31.35
C LYS A 34 9.76 -1.50 30.31
N VAL A 35 9.66 -1.13 29.02
CA VAL A 35 9.33 -2.12 27.95
C VAL A 35 10.38 -3.22 27.88
N VAL A 36 11.65 -2.88 28.12
CA VAL A 36 12.75 -3.84 28.15
C VAL A 36 12.61 -4.72 29.37
N GLU A 37 12.28 -4.15 30.54
CA GLU A 37 12.04 -4.91 31.78
C GLU A 37 10.92 -5.94 31.60
N VAL A 38 9.82 -5.56 30.93
CA VAL A 38 8.70 -6.47 30.63
C VAL A 38 9.13 -7.63 29.74
N LEU A 39 9.94 -7.36 28.70
CA LEU A 39 10.44 -8.42 27.84
C LEU A 39 11.48 -9.31 28.53
N THR A 40 12.31 -8.75 29.42
CA THR A 40 13.22 -9.57 30.24
C THR A 40 12.46 -10.40 31.26
N LEU A 41 11.36 -9.89 31.84
CA LEU A 41 10.51 -10.68 32.71
C LEU A 41 9.88 -11.86 31.95
N ARG A 42 9.53 -11.68 30.67
CA ARG A 42 9.09 -12.79 29.81
C ARG A 42 10.17 -13.84 29.60
N ASP A 43 11.44 -13.41 29.46
CA ASP A 43 12.59 -14.32 29.39
C ASP A 43 12.72 -15.15 30.66
N GLU A 44 12.64 -14.51 31.83
CA GLU A 44 12.76 -15.16 33.14
C GLU A 44 11.61 -16.17 33.37
N ILE A 45 10.38 -15.79 33.00
CA ILE A 45 9.22 -16.68 33.04
C ILE A 45 9.44 -17.89 32.14
N ASN A 46 9.93 -17.69 30.91
CA ASN A 46 10.19 -18.79 29.98
C ASN A 46 11.24 -19.77 30.53
N ASP A 47 12.34 -19.24 31.06
CA ASP A 47 13.42 -20.05 31.62
C ASP A 47 12.95 -20.82 32.87
N LEU A 48 12.02 -20.25 33.66
CA LEU A 48 11.42 -20.89 34.83
C LEU A 48 10.42 -21.99 34.44
N VAL A 49 9.60 -21.74 33.42
CA VAL A 49 8.69 -22.75 32.83
C VAL A 49 9.49 -23.96 32.35
N GLN A 50 10.56 -23.76 31.58
CA GLN A 50 11.43 -24.86 31.11
C GLN A 50 12.02 -25.67 32.27
N LYS A 51 12.47 -25.00 33.35
CA LYS A 51 13.01 -25.67 34.54
C LYS A 51 11.97 -26.49 35.29
N LEU A 52 10.72 -26.01 35.38
CA LEU A 52 9.64 -26.73 36.06
C LEU A 52 9.14 -27.92 35.22
N GLU A 53 9.11 -27.78 33.89
CA GLU A 53 8.77 -28.88 32.98
C GLU A 53 9.80 -30.01 33.01
N GLN A 54 11.09 -29.67 33.08
CA GLN A 54 12.15 -30.66 33.26
C GLN A 54 12.02 -31.43 34.58
N LYS A 55 11.35 -30.85 35.58
CA LYS A 55 11.03 -31.51 36.85
C LYS A 55 9.73 -32.33 36.81
N GLY A 56 9.07 -32.42 35.66
CA GLY A 56 7.85 -33.20 35.46
C GLY A 56 6.59 -32.56 36.06
N ILE A 57 6.61 -31.26 36.33
CA ILE A 57 5.45 -30.53 36.84
C ILE A 57 4.52 -30.22 35.67
N ASP A 58 3.23 -30.50 35.82
CA ASP A 58 2.21 -30.07 34.87
C ASP A 58 1.96 -28.56 34.99
N LEU A 59 2.17 -27.84 33.89
CA LEU A 59 2.03 -26.38 33.77
C LEU A 59 1.00 -26.00 32.70
N SER A 60 0.06 -26.89 32.38
CA SER A 60 -0.93 -26.67 31.32
C SER A 60 -1.74 -25.38 31.51
N VAL A 61 -2.11 -25.06 32.76
CA VAL A 61 -2.88 -23.86 33.10
C VAL A 61 -2.04 -22.60 32.89
N GLU A 62 -0.81 -22.60 33.37
CA GLU A 62 0.13 -21.49 33.26
C GLU A 62 0.52 -21.24 31.79
N ARG A 63 0.69 -22.30 30.99
CA ARG A 63 0.90 -22.20 29.53
C ARG A 63 -0.29 -21.53 28.84
N SER A 64 -1.51 -21.95 29.15
CA SER A 64 -2.71 -21.33 28.54
C SER A 64 -2.85 -19.84 28.88
N LYS A 65 -2.50 -19.45 30.12
CA LYS A 65 -2.42 -18.04 30.51
C LYS A 65 -1.35 -17.30 29.71
N LEU A 66 -0.16 -17.89 29.55
CA LEU A 66 0.92 -17.29 28.76
C LEU A 66 0.54 -17.15 27.29
N ASP A 67 -0.11 -18.14 26.69
CA ASP A 67 -0.58 -18.06 25.31
C ASP A 67 -1.53 -16.87 25.11
N SER A 68 -2.43 -16.63 26.08
CA SER A 68 -3.34 -15.48 26.06
C SER A 68 -2.57 -14.14 26.12
N LEU A 69 -1.53 -14.05 26.95
CA LEU A 69 -0.68 -12.85 27.04
C LEU A 69 0.19 -12.66 25.79
N ASP A 70 0.67 -13.76 25.22
CA ASP A 70 1.46 -13.78 23.99
C ASP A 70 0.61 -13.27 22.81
N HIS A 71 -0.69 -13.57 22.78
CA HIS A 71 -1.63 -12.96 21.82
C HIS A 71 -1.76 -11.45 22.00
N LEU A 72 -1.87 -10.95 23.23
CA LEU A 72 -1.94 -9.49 23.48
C LEU A 72 -0.69 -8.77 22.96
N ILE A 73 0.50 -9.36 23.11
CA ILE A 73 1.74 -8.80 22.55
C ILE A 73 1.72 -8.84 21.02
N LYS A 74 1.27 -9.95 20.42
CA LYS A 74 1.19 -10.08 18.95
C LYS A 74 0.22 -9.06 18.35
N ASP A 75 -0.88 -8.76 19.03
CA ASP A 75 -1.83 -7.73 18.61
C ASP A 75 -1.22 -6.33 18.75
N LYS A 76 -0.56 -6.05 19.88
CA LYS A 76 0.07 -4.75 20.15
C LYS A 76 1.51 -4.63 19.64
N LYS A 77 1.98 -5.57 18.81
CA LYS A 77 3.39 -5.71 18.42
C LYS A 77 4.01 -4.44 17.83
N GLU A 78 3.24 -3.65 17.08
CA GLU A 78 3.72 -2.40 16.49
C GLU A 78 4.03 -1.34 17.54
N ILE A 79 3.18 -1.23 18.56
CA ILE A 79 3.35 -0.29 19.67
C ILE A 79 4.55 -0.71 20.51
N VAL A 80 4.63 -2.00 20.87
CA VAL A 80 5.73 -2.56 21.65
C VAL A 80 7.05 -2.39 20.90
N TRP A 81 7.11 -2.72 19.61
CA TRP A 81 8.31 -2.54 18.79
C TRP A 81 8.74 -1.08 18.68
N LYS A 82 7.79 -0.16 18.46
CA LYS A 82 8.07 1.28 18.37
C LYS A 82 8.64 1.84 19.68
N LYS A 83 8.06 1.45 20.82
CA LYS A 83 8.57 1.85 22.14
C LYS A 83 9.92 1.21 22.44
N LEU A 84 10.07 -0.08 22.16
CA LEU A 84 11.34 -0.79 22.35
C LEU A 84 12.48 -0.10 21.57
N LYS A 85 12.25 0.25 20.30
CA LYS A 85 13.23 0.96 19.46
C LYS A 85 13.57 2.36 19.96
N ARG A 86 12.65 3.03 20.65
CA ARG A 86 12.91 4.35 21.26
C ARG A 86 13.79 4.24 22.50
N SER A 87 13.68 3.14 23.24
CA SER A 87 14.41 2.94 24.49
C SER A 87 15.80 2.33 24.25
N ILE A 88 15.90 1.30 23.39
CA ILE A 88 17.14 0.55 23.13
C ILE A 88 17.25 0.20 21.64
N ASP A 89 18.47 0.03 21.13
CA ASP A 89 18.71 -0.63 19.83
C ASP A 89 18.52 -2.16 19.96
N PRO A 90 17.41 -2.73 19.48
CA PRO A 90 17.11 -4.14 19.70
C PRO A 90 18.08 -5.07 18.97
N SER A 91 18.74 -4.59 17.91
CA SER A 91 19.69 -5.41 17.14
C SER A 91 21.01 -5.55 17.88
N ARG A 92 21.48 -4.50 18.52
CA ARG A 92 22.65 -4.55 19.40
C ARG A 92 22.38 -5.40 20.62
N TYR A 93 21.24 -5.19 21.29
CA TYR A 93 20.87 -5.95 22.47
C TYR A 93 20.78 -7.45 22.21
N ARG A 94 20.18 -7.87 21.09
CA ARG A 94 20.12 -9.27 20.65
C ARG A 94 21.50 -9.91 20.48
N LYS A 95 22.46 -9.16 19.91
CA LYS A 95 23.82 -9.63 19.63
C LYS A 95 24.67 -9.72 20.90
N GLU A 96 24.53 -8.75 21.80
CA GLU A 96 25.28 -8.69 23.05
C GLU A 96 24.81 -9.77 24.04
N LYS A 97 23.49 -9.99 24.12
CA LYS A 97 22.89 -11.00 25.01
C LYS A 97 22.75 -12.38 24.37
N SER A 98 23.19 -12.57 23.12
CA SER A 98 23.07 -13.83 22.37
C SER A 98 21.68 -14.47 22.47
N ILE A 99 20.64 -13.68 22.25
CA ILE A 99 19.25 -14.11 22.43
C ILE A 99 18.90 -15.18 21.38
N SER A 100 18.38 -16.33 21.83
CA SER A 100 17.95 -17.41 20.95
C SER A 100 16.75 -16.99 20.07
N PRO A 101 16.69 -17.41 18.79
CA PRO A 101 15.52 -17.20 17.92
C PRO A 101 14.20 -17.75 18.47
N GLU A 102 14.25 -18.70 19.40
CA GLU A 102 13.06 -19.25 20.08
C GLU A 102 12.30 -18.19 20.89
N LYS A 103 13.01 -17.16 21.38
CA LYS A 103 12.45 -16.06 22.16
C LYS A 103 11.83 -15.02 21.22
N TRP A 104 10.74 -15.41 20.57
CA TRP A 104 10.11 -14.66 19.48
C TRP A 104 9.70 -13.22 19.85
N TRP A 105 9.45 -12.92 21.13
CA TRP A 105 9.09 -11.58 21.62
C TRP A 105 10.22 -10.54 21.50
N TRP A 106 11.46 -10.95 21.24
CA TRP A 106 12.56 -10.07 20.84
C TRP A 106 12.64 -9.82 19.33
N TYR A 107 11.89 -10.60 18.54
CA TYR A 107 11.83 -10.58 17.09
C TYR A 107 10.47 -10.09 16.57
N LEU A 108 9.85 -9.14 17.29
CA LEU A 108 8.60 -8.49 16.86
C LEU A 108 8.74 -7.79 15.50
N ASP A 109 9.96 -7.38 15.13
CA ASP A 109 10.27 -6.85 13.79
C ASP A 109 9.93 -7.82 12.67
N ASN A 110 10.30 -9.09 12.84
CA ASN A 110 10.01 -10.13 11.86
C ASN A 110 8.51 -10.38 11.74
N LEU A 111 7.78 -10.44 12.87
CA LEU A 111 6.32 -10.60 12.87
C LEU A 111 5.61 -9.44 12.16
N ILE A 112 6.03 -8.21 12.42
CA ILE A 112 5.48 -7.02 11.74
C ILE A 112 5.79 -7.07 10.24
N LYS A 113 7.00 -7.49 9.87
CA LYS A 113 7.44 -7.58 8.47
C LYS A 113 6.67 -8.64 7.69
N GLU A 114 6.39 -9.78 8.29
CA GLU A 114 5.65 -10.88 7.66
C GLU A 114 4.20 -10.51 7.36
N GLU A 115 3.49 -9.93 8.33
CA GLU A 115 2.11 -9.47 8.11
C GLU A 115 2.04 -8.40 7.02
N LYS A 116 2.91 -7.39 7.10
CA LYS A 116 2.96 -6.33 6.08
C LYS A 116 3.29 -6.88 4.71
N ARG A 117 4.13 -7.91 4.61
CA ARG A 117 4.46 -8.55 3.33
C ARG A 117 3.23 -9.18 2.69
N GLN A 118 2.35 -9.81 3.46
CA GLN A 118 1.13 -10.42 2.92
C GLN A 118 0.16 -9.38 2.34
N TYR A 119 -0.10 -8.30 3.07
CA TYR A 119 -0.95 -7.21 2.58
C TYR A 119 -0.31 -6.49 1.39
N ARG A 120 0.99 -6.20 1.47
CA ARG A 120 1.73 -5.55 0.38
C ARG A 120 1.71 -6.36 -0.90
N ASN A 121 1.90 -7.68 -0.83
CA ASN A 121 1.85 -8.54 -2.02
C ASN A 121 0.45 -8.55 -2.66
N LYS A 122 -0.63 -8.59 -1.85
CA LYS A 122 -2.01 -8.49 -2.37
C LYS A 122 -2.25 -7.15 -3.05
N TRP A 123 -1.77 -6.05 -2.46
CA TRP A 123 -1.92 -4.71 -3.03
C TRP A 123 -1.10 -4.53 -4.32
N ILE A 124 0.15 -5.01 -4.36
CA ILE A 124 0.98 -5.02 -5.57
C ILE A 124 0.28 -5.74 -6.72
N LYS A 125 -0.31 -6.93 -6.47
CA LYS A 125 -1.06 -7.67 -7.50
C LYS A 125 -2.23 -6.85 -8.07
N ARG A 126 -2.96 -6.11 -7.23
CA ARG A 126 -4.07 -5.23 -7.66
C ARG A 126 -3.57 -4.05 -8.50
N VAL A 127 -2.46 -3.42 -8.10
CA VAL A 127 -1.85 -2.32 -8.85
C VAL A 127 -1.36 -2.78 -10.23
N VAL A 128 -0.68 -3.92 -10.29
CA VAL A 128 -0.22 -4.51 -11.56
C VAL A 128 -1.40 -4.82 -12.48
N MET A 129 -2.48 -5.41 -11.95
CA MET A 129 -3.70 -5.67 -12.73
C MET A 129 -4.32 -4.38 -13.27
N GLY A 130 -4.45 -3.34 -12.43
CA GLY A 130 -4.98 -2.04 -12.85
C GLY A 130 -4.12 -1.38 -13.93
N ALA A 131 -2.79 -1.42 -13.78
CA ALA A 131 -1.87 -0.90 -14.78
C ALA A 131 -1.99 -1.64 -16.11
N ALA A 132 -2.16 -2.97 -16.09
CA ALA A 132 -2.36 -3.77 -17.30
C ALA A 132 -3.67 -3.40 -18.02
N VAL A 133 -4.76 -3.18 -17.28
CA VAL A 133 -6.04 -2.73 -17.85
C VAL A 133 -5.90 -1.34 -18.49
N ILE A 134 -5.24 -0.40 -17.81
CA ILE A 134 -4.99 0.95 -18.36
C ILE A 134 -4.15 0.87 -19.64
N ALA A 135 -3.11 0.05 -19.65
CA ALA A 135 -2.28 -0.17 -20.84
C ALA A 135 -3.10 -0.77 -22.00
N ALA A 136 -3.97 -1.74 -21.72
CA ALA A 136 -4.86 -2.32 -22.72
C ALA A 136 -5.85 -1.27 -23.28
N LEU A 137 -6.45 -0.45 -22.42
CA LEU A 137 -7.32 0.66 -22.85
C LEU A 137 -6.58 1.67 -23.72
N TYR A 138 -5.33 2.01 -23.37
CA TYR A 138 -4.50 2.89 -24.19
C TYR A 138 -4.23 2.30 -25.58
N VAL A 139 -3.91 1.00 -25.65
CA VAL A 139 -3.72 0.30 -26.94
C VAL A 139 -5.01 0.29 -27.75
N ILE A 140 -6.16 0.00 -27.13
CA ILE A 140 -7.48 0.05 -27.80
C ILE A 140 -7.73 1.46 -28.36
N PHE A 141 -7.55 2.49 -27.53
CA PHE A 141 -7.76 3.89 -27.93
C PHE A 141 -6.87 4.32 -29.09
N THR A 142 -5.62 3.84 -29.15
CA THR A 142 -4.64 4.26 -30.16
C THR A 142 -4.65 3.43 -31.44
N TYR A 143 -4.90 2.12 -31.36
CA TYR A 143 -4.80 1.21 -32.50
C TYR A 143 -6.16 0.76 -33.05
N ILE A 144 -7.20 0.68 -32.22
CA ILE A 144 -8.51 0.15 -32.63
C ILE A 144 -9.48 1.26 -33.00
N ILE A 145 -9.43 2.41 -32.32
CA ILE A 145 -10.24 3.59 -32.68
C ILE A 145 -9.47 4.37 -33.76
N PRO A 146 -9.90 4.34 -35.04
CA PRO A 146 -9.24 5.12 -36.08
C PRO A 146 -9.41 6.60 -35.76
N LYS A 147 -8.30 7.36 -35.82
CA LYS A 147 -8.37 8.83 -35.76
C LYS A 147 -9.34 9.32 -36.86
N PRO A 148 -10.15 10.36 -36.59
CA PRO A 148 -11.03 10.91 -37.62
C PRO A 148 -10.17 11.27 -38.84
N PRO A 149 -10.64 10.97 -40.06
CA PRO A 149 -9.90 11.29 -41.27
C PRO A 149 -9.50 12.77 -41.29
N PRO A 150 -8.31 13.11 -41.82
CA PRO A 150 -7.78 14.47 -41.75
C PRO A 150 -8.69 15.53 -42.39
N TYR A 151 -9.58 15.15 -43.32
CA TYR A 151 -10.58 16.05 -43.90
C TYR A 151 -11.67 16.47 -42.90
N VAL A 152 -12.04 15.62 -41.94
CA VAL A 152 -13.09 15.91 -40.94
C VAL A 152 -12.66 17.08 -40.06
N ALA A 153 -11.42 17.05 -39.56
CA ALA A 153 -10.84 18.15 -38.80
C ALA A 153 -10.73 19.45 -39.63
N CYS A 154 -10.51 19.34 -40.95
CA CYS A 154 -10.52 20.51 -41.83
C CYS A 154 -11.93 21.10 -41.98
N ILE A 155 -12.96 20.25 -42.14
CA ILE A 155 -14.36 20.68 -42.24
C ILE A 155 -14.84 21.35 -40.95
N GLU A 156 -14.55 20.76 -39.79
CA GLU A 156 -14.89 21.34 -38.49
C GLU A 156 -14.27 22.74 -38.34
N LYS A 157 -12.98 22.88 -38.61
CA LYS A 157 -12.31 24.19 -38.58
C LYS A 157 -12.87 25.19 -39.60
N ALA A 158 -13.26 24.72 -40.78
CA ALA A 158 -13.85 25.59 -41.80
C ALA A 158 -15.25 26.07 -41.39
N ASN A 159 -16.04 25.22 -40.73
CA ASN A 159 -17.33 25.58 -40.13
C ASN A 159 -17.15 26.62 -39.02
N GLU A 160 -16.20 26.44 -38.10
CA GLU A 160 -15.90 27.44 -37.06
C GLU A 160 -15.55 28.81 -37.67
N LEU A 161 -14.73 28.83 -38.73
CA LEU A 161 -14.37 30.07 -39.43
C LEU A 161 -15.55 30.70 -40.17
N LEU A 162 -16.48 29.88 -40.66
CA LEU A 162 -17.70 30.34 -41.31
C LEU A 162 -18.66 30.98 -40.30
N GLU A 163 -18.80 30.38 -39.11
CA GLU A 163 -19.58 30.93 -37.98
C GLU A 163 -18.98 32.25 -37.47
N ASP A 164 -17.65 32.35 -37.45
CA ASP A 164 -16.91 33.58 -37.16
C ASP A 164 -17.03 34.66 -38.26
N GLY A 165 -17.70 34.37 -39.39
CA GLY A 165 -17.85 35.28 -40.52
C GLY A 165 -16.58 35.47 -41.36
N LYS A 166 -15.53 34.68 -41.14
CA LYS A 166 -14.26 34.73 -41.86
C LYS A 166 -14.32 33.94 -43.17
N LEU A 167 -15.19 34.38 -44.08
CA LEU A 167 -15.54 33.67 -45.32
C LEU A 167 -14.33 33.25 -46.18
N ASN A 168 -13.37 34.16 -46.37
CA ASN A 168 -12.18 33.87 -47.19
C ASN A 168 -11.29 32.78 -46.57
N LEU A 169 -11.10 32.81 -45.24
CA LEU A 169 -10.32 31.80 -44.53
C LEU A 169 -11.06 30.45 -44.48
N ALA A 170 -12.38 30.48 -44.26
CA ALA A 170 -13.21 29.27 -44.34
C ALA A 170 -13.09 28.60 -45.72
N LEU A 171 -13.15 29.38 -46.81
CA LEU A 171 -13.00 28.90 -48.18
C LEU A 171 -11.63 28.23 -48.44
N GLU A 172 -10.54 28.81 -47.94
CA GLU A 172 -9.20 28.19 -48.03
C GLU A 172 -9.14 26.84 -47.32
N ILE A 173 -9.73 26.74 -46.13
CA ILE A 173 -9.77 25.49 -45.38
C ILE A 173 -10.69 24.46 -46.05
N TYR A 174 -11.82 24.87 -46.65
CA TYR A 174 -12.66 23.97 -47.46
C TYR A 174 -11.94 23.43 -48.69
N LYS A 175 -11.18 24.26 -49.41
CA LYS A 175 -10.34 23.81 -50.52
C LYS A 175 -9.27 22.82 -50.06
N LYS A 176 -8.69 23.05 -48.88
CA LYS A 176 -7.75 22.10 -48.26
C LYS A 176 -8.44 20.78 -47.92
N ALA A 177 -9.65 20.79 -47.36
CA ALA A 177 -10.43 19.58 -47.10
C ALA A 177 -10.70 18.79 -48.40
N ILE A 178 -11.07 19.49 -49.48
CA ILE A 178 -11.25 18.91 -50.83
C ILE A 178 -9.96 18.27 -51.35
N SER A 179 -8.79 18.91 -51.15
CA SER A 179 -7.51 18.34 -51.57
C SER A 179 -7.12 17.08 -50.79
N VAL A 180 -7.58 16.96 -49.55
CA VAL A 180 -7.31 15.82 -48.67
C VAL A 180 -8.25 14.66 -48.97
N ASP A 181 -9.53 14.93 -49.24
CA ASP A 181 -10.48 13.93 -49.74
C ASP A 181 -11.40 14.52 -50.82
N PRO A 182 -11.08 14.30 -52.11
CA PRO A 182 -11.89 14.79 -53.24
C PRO A 182 -13.29 14.16 -53.31
N LYS A 183 -13.58 13.10 -52.56
CA LYS A 183 -14.90 12.44 -52.56
C LYS A 183 -15.87 13.08 -51.56
N GLN A 184 -15.39 13.99 -50.71
CA GLN A 184 -16.21 14.60 -49.67
C GLN A 184 -17.05 15.77 -50.22
N GLY A 185 -18.29 15.47 -50.62
CA GLY A 185 -19.20 16.45 -51.25
C GLY A 185 -19.59 17.65 -50.36
N SER A 186 -19.53 17.53 -49.03
CA SER A 186 -19.91 18.62 -48.13
C SER A 186 -18.96 19.83 -48.22
N ALA A 187 -17.67 19.60 -48.49
CA ALA A 187 -16.69 20.68 -48.62
C ALA A 187 -16.89 21.46 -49.93
N TYR A 188 -17.26 20.78 -51.02
CA TYR A 188 -17.64 21.41 -52.28
C TYR A 188 -18.92 22.25 -52.15
N LEU A 189 -19.94 21.69 -51.50
CA LEU A 189 -21.20 22.39 -51.25
C LEU A 189 -20.96 23.69 -50.47
N MET A 190 -20.18 23.63 -49.38
CA MET A 190 -19.94 24.81 -48.57
C MET A 190 -19.03 25.83 -49.27
N ALA A 191 -18.05 25.40 -50.07
CA ALA A 191 -17.26 26.29 -50.90
C ALA A 191 -18.13 27.04 -51.94
N GLY A 192 -19.07 26.34 -52.59
CA GLY A 192 -20.03 26.93 -53.52
C GLY A 192 -20.94 27.97 -52.84
N VAL A 193 -21.46 27.65 -51.65
CA VAL A 193 -22.23 28.60 -50.83
C VAL A 193 -21.40 29.85 -50.51
N ILE A 194 -20.15 29.69 -50.07
CA ILE A 194 -19.27 30.83 -49.77
C ILE A 194 -18.99 31.66 -51.04
N TYR A 195 -18.76 31.02 -52.20
CA TYR A 195 -18.57 31.73 -53.46
C TYR A 195 -19.80 32.54 -53.89
N GLU A 196 -20.99 32.02 -53.65
CA GLU A 196 -22.23 32.74 -53.89
C GLU A 196 -22.36 33.95 -52.96
N PHE A 197 -22.04 33.80 -51.67
CA PHE A 197 -22.00 34.91 -50.70
C PHE A 197 -20.96 35.98 -51.05
N LEU A 198 -19.82 35.59 -51.62
CA LEU A 198 -18.77 36.52 -52.08
C LEU A 198 -19.06 37.12 -53.47
N GLY A 199 -20.14 36.70 -54.15
CA GLY A 199 -20.51 37.16 -55.48
C GLY A 199 -19.68 36.57 -56.63
N GLU A 200 -18.81 35.60 -56.35
CA GLU A 200 -17.94 34.94 -57.33
C GLU A 200 -18.61 33.72 -57.98
N LYS A 201 -19.79 33.94 -58.60
CA LYS A 201 -20.66 32.86 -59.11
C LYS A 201 -20.00 31.95 -60.16
N GLU A 202 -19.02 32.46 -60.91
CA GLU A 202 -18.26 31.68 -61.89
C GLU A 202 -17.43 30.55 -61.25
N LYS A 203 -17.07 30.68 -59.97
CA LYS A 203 -16.29 29.66 -59.22
C LYS A 203 -17.15 28.72 -58.38
N ALA A 204 -18.47 28.95 -58.35
CA ALA A 204 -19.44 28.16 -57.59
C ALA A 204 -20.02 26.96 -58.37
N ALA A 205 -19.81 26.91 -59.69
CA ALA A 205 -20.26 25.85 -60.60
C ALA A 205 -19.20 24.75 -60.77
#